data_AF-A0A4Y9A6I8-F1
#
_entry.id   AF-A0A4Y9A6I8-F1
#
_cell.length_a   1.000
_cell.length_b   1.000
_cell.length_c   1.000
_cell.angle_alpha   90.00
_cell.angle_beta   90.00
_cell.angle_gamma   90.00
#
_symmetry.space_group_name_H-M   'P 1'
#
loop_
_entity.id
_entity.type
_entity.pdbx_description
1 polymer ?
#
loop_
_entity_poly.entity_id
_entity_poly.type
_entity_poly.pdbx_seq_one_letter_code
_entity_poly.pdbx_strand_id
1 'polypeptide(L)'
;MRVFDKIYKFLKLREDNLVINYNIKISNNTSGTLTINKELSQNFKLTKIKNANIRFGFTIAEVNINIDTHLESNEIILSKGVIKKLGLPTNCQYNIIVKDSEIIIGPFIGIYIGRYKNTVIQKLRFLDSYIQNYNQIKGVVFAFSLDSINKRNLTINGYFYNPNKDRWEEAVLPYPSSIFQRSTFNSEWREYFGALYGNKIFNYRPLNKWEVYDTLNQFPEVSEYLPPTSQYNDIKDLAEYMKQYKDIYLKPISGKKGLGIFNILKDDRKFYVKSRVDGENLEWPFENPDELLNFMHNKLEKGKYIIQKTIDIKFENKVMDFRIGMDKDQLGNWNNLMFVSRVSGENSIVSNRAISGGAIKPISEVLKNDYHMNDQQVEYYKDELVSLAESISNKLELTGYQMGKLAFDFVIDKDKKIWVIEINSRYPDDSLANKIGEKQTYYDIHHTNMLYAKKLGGFEVSANSVQLNFLNEDEQPEDSNQDRFKIFVAIPRKDKHEYENHVFKMLQRFGITGNVDYNEKLRKVEIDINGDSKTMEHFIESIKRGKTHSNKAVIGLKQCK
;
A
#
# COMPACT_ATOMS: atom_id res chain seq x y z
N MET A 1 27.72 14.69 1.61
CA MET A 1 27.72 15.11 3.04
C MET A 1 26.49 15.93 3.47
N ARG A 2 25.77 16.62 2.57
CA ARG A 2 24.55 17.42 2.93
C ARG A 2 23.20 16.66 2.92
N VAL A 3 23.17 15.42 2.43
CA VAL A 3 21.95 14.56 2.39
C VAL A 3 21.75 13.82 3.72
N PHE A 4 22.84 13.41 4.38
CA PHE A 4 22.79 12.82 5.71
C PHE A 4 22.33 13.81 6.78
N ASP A 5 22.68 15.10 6.68
CA ASP A 5 22.20 16.13 7.63
C ASP A 5 20.69 16.42 7.52
N LYS A 6 20.07 16.22 6.34
CA LYS A 6 18.60 16.35 6.17
C LYS A 6 17.86 15.16 6.75
N ILE A 7 18.37 13.94 6.57
CA ILE A 7 17.82 12.72 7.19
C ILE A 7 18.04 12.77 8.72
N TYR A 8 19.19 13.27 9.17
CA TYR A 8 19.49 13.45 10.59
C TYR A 8 18.62 14.55 11.23
N LYS A 9 18.30 15.64 10.52
CA LYS A 9 17.29 16.63 10.98
C LYS A 9 15.85 16.10 10.96
N PHE A 10 15.50 15.21 10.03
CA PHE A 10 14.18 14.57 9.99
C PHE A 10 13.98 13.60 11.17
N LEU A 11 15.05 12.92 11.61
CA LEU A 11 15.03 12.02 12.77
C LEU A 11 15.12 12.74 14.12
N LYS A 12 15.66 13.97 14.18
CA LYS A 12 15.83 14.73 15.44
C LYS A 12 14.70 15.72 15.77
N LEU A 13 13.70 15.90 14.91
CA LEU A 13 12.55 16.79 15.17
C LEU A 13 11.44 16.16 16.05
N ARG A 14 11.72 15.09 16.82
CA ARG A 14 10.72 14.41 17.65
C ARG A 14 11.17 13.91 19.03
N GLU A 15 12.15 14.56 19.66
CA GLU A 15 12.45 14.24 21.07
C GLU A 15 11.77 15.14 22.11
N ASP A 16 11.12 16.26 21.74
CA ASP A 16 10.46 17.15 22.72
C ASP A 16 8.99 17.47 22.40
N ASN A 17 8.22 16.51 21.87
CA ASN A 17 6.75 16.61 21.93
C ASN A 17 6.30 15.86 23.18
N LEU A 18 5.79 16.57 24.19
CA LEU A 18 5.15 16.01 25.38
C LEU A 18 3.93 15.18 24.96
N VAL A 19 4.17 13.91 24.66
CA VAL A 19 3.14 12.93 24.43
C VAL A 19 2.54 12.56 25.80
N ILE A 20 1.28 12.90 26.01
CA ILE A 20 0.57 12.51 27.23
C ILE A 20 -0.08 11.14 27.00
N ASN A 21 0.31 10.16 27.82
CA ASN A 21 -0.22 8.80 27.78
C ASN A 21 -1.32 8.64 28.83
N TYR A 22 -2.48 8.14 28.43
CA TYR A 22 -3.56 7.78 29.32
C TYR A 22 -3.87 6.29 29.25
N ASN A 23 -4.27 5.76 30.39
CA ASN A 23 -4.71 4.40 30.60
C ASN A 23 -6.24 4.35 30.66
N ILE A 24 -6.87 3.58 29.78
CA ILE A 24 -8.32 3.36 29.78
C ILE A 24 -8.64 2.17 30.67
N LYS A 25 -9.37 2.42 31.74
CA LYS A 25 -10.09 1.41 32.52
C LYS A 25 -11.49 1.23 31.97
N ILE A 26 -11.96 -0.01 31.93
CA ILE A 26 -13.29 -0.34 31.43
C ILE A 26 -14.21 -0.56 32.63
N SER A 27 -15.22 0.29 32.79
CA SER A 27 -16.25 0.01 33.80
C SER A 27 -17.28 -0.98 33.26
N ASN A 28 -17.77 -1.88 34.12
CA ASN A 28 -18.83 -2.85 33.80
C ASN A 28 -20.20 -2.20 33.51
N ASN A 29 -20.31 -0.88 33.65
CA ASN A 29 -21.51 -0.12 33.39
C ASN A 29 -21.90 -0.18 31.89
N THR A 30 -23.19 -0.33 31.62
CA THR A 30 -23.77 -0.33 30.26
C THR A 30 -24.28 1.04 29.85
N SER A 31 -24.47 1.98 30.79
CA SER A 31 -24.82 3.38 30.49
C SER A 31 -23.64 4.12 29.85
N GLY A 32 -23.91 5.01 28.89
CA GLY A 32 -22.89 5.74 28.14
C GLY A 32 -22.19 6.77 29.02
N THR A 33 -21.03 6.43 29.59
CA THR A 33 -20.31 7.31 30.53
C THR A 33 -18.83 7.37 30.18
N LEU A 34 -18.25 8.56 30.35
CA LEU A 34 -16.83 8.84 30.28
C LEU A 34 -16.44 9.55 31.58
N THR A 35 -15.61 8.89 32.40
CA THR A 35 -15.05 9.51 33.59
C THR A 35 -13.62 9.98 33.31
N ILE A 36 -13.36 11.25 33.57
CA ILE A 36 -12.05 11.89 33.42
C ILE A 36 -11.73 12.70 34.68
N ASN A 37 -10.45 12.94 34.95
CA ASN A 37 -10.07 13.82 36.04
C ASN A 37 -10.25 15.31 35.67
N LYS A 38 -10.08 16.20 36.66
CA LYS A 38 -10.23 17.64 36.50
C LYS A 38 -9.22 18.26 35.52
N GLU A 39 -7.98 17.81 35.54
CA GLU A 39 -6.90 18.30 34.68
C GLU A 39 -7.19 17.97 33.20
N LEU A 40 -7.54 16.71 32.91
CA LEU A 40 -7.91 16.24 31.59
C LEU A 40 -9.15 16.96 31.06
N SER A 41 -10.14 17.19 31.93
CA SER A 41 -11.32 17.97 31.59
C SER A 41 -10.97 19.42 31.19
N GLN A 42 -9.99 20.04 31.84
CA GLN A 42 -9.47 21.36 31.47
C GLN A 42 -8.70 21.31 30.15
N ASN A 43 -7.80 20.34 29.98
CA ASN A 43 -6.99 20.15 28.77
C ASN A 43 -7.87 19.94 27.53
N PHE A 44 -8.94 19.17 27.68
CA PHE A 44 -9.92 18.91 26.61
C PHE A 44 -11.01 19.98 26.50
N LYS A 45 -10.99 21.01 27.34
CA LYS A 45 -12.04 22.06 27.41
C LYS A 45 -13.46 21.51 27.63
N LEU A 46 -13.57 20.39 28.35
CA LEU A 46 -14.82 19.69 28.66
C LEU A 46 -15.43 20.08 30.02
N THR A 47 -14.81 21.00 30.77
CA THR A 47 -15.20 21.35 32.16
C THR A 47 -16.66 21.76 32.37
N LYS A 48 -17.32 22.33 31.36
CA LYS A 48 -18.73 22.77 31.43
C LYS A 48 -19.67 21.89 30.61
N ILE A 49 -19.15 20.83 29.99
CA ILE A 49 -19.89 19.97 29.08
C ILE A 49 -20.40 18.78 29.86
N LYS A 50 -21.73 18.59 29.88
CA LYS A 50 -22.34 17.41 30.51
C LYS A 50 -22.33 16.18 29.60
N ASN A 51 -22.44 16.41 28.29
CA ASN A 51 -22.57 15.35 27.29
C ASN A 51 -21.57 15.57 26.15
N ALA A 52 -20.88 14.53 25.74
CA ALA A 52 -19.98 14.53 24.59
C ALA A 52 -20.31 13.38 23.64
N ASN A 53 -19.75 13.45 22.44
CA ASN A 53 -19.74 12.36 21.48
C ASN A 53 -18.36 11.73 21.43
N ILE A 54 -18.28 10.41 21.50
CA ILE A 54 -17.07 9.66 21.19
C ILE A 54 -17.24 9.04 19.81
N ARG A 55 -16.26 9.23 18.93
CA ARG A 55 -16.25 8.69 17.57
C ARG A 55 -15.13 7.67 17.41
N PHE A 56 -15.44 6.56 16.75
CA PHE A 56 -14.46 5.61 16.24
C PHE A 56 -14.86 5.17 14.83
N GLY A 57 -14.04 5.51 13.83
CA GLY A 57 -14.45 5.37 12.44
C GLY A 57 -15.75 6.12 12.15
N PHE A 58 -16.73 5.43 11.57
CA PHE A 58 -18.05 5.99 11.24
C PHE A 58 -19.07 5.84 12.38
N THR A 59 -18.72 5.22 13.49
CA THR A 59 -19.62 5.04 14.63
C THR A 59 -19.43 6.13 15.67
N ILE A 60 -20.55 6.54 16.28
CA ILE A 60 -20.60 7.54 17.35
C ILE A 60 -21.32 6.95 18.56
N ALA A 61 -20.81 7.24 19.74
CA ALA A 61 -21.47 6.97 21.01
C ALA A 61 -21.57 8.26 21.83
N GLU A 62 -22.80 8.64 22.16
CA GLU A 62 -23.07 9.69 23.15
C GLU A 62 -22.67 9.21 24.55
N VAL A 63 -22.01 10.10 25.30
CA VAL A 63 -21.56 9.84 26.67
C VAL A 63 -21.88 11.00 27.58
N ASN A 64 -22.28 10.68 28.81
CA ASN A 64 -22.29 11.63 29.92
C ASN A 64 -20.88 11.74 30.48
N ILE A 65 -20.39 12.96 30.65
CA ILE A 65 -19.08 13.23 31.22
C ILE A 65 -19.20 13.28 32.74
N ASN A 66 -18.43 12.45 33.41
CA ASN A 66 -18.24 12.51 34.86
C ASN A 66 -16.83 13.04 35.16
N ILE A 67 -16.73 14.03 36.04
CA ILE A 67 -15.44 14.57 36.48
C ILE A 67 -15.16 14.01 37.88
N ASP A 68 -14.17 13.13 37.98
CA ASP A 68 -13.76 12.53 39.24
C ASP A 68 -12.42 13.13 39.69
N THR A 69 -12.42 13.80 40.85
CA THR A 69 -11.23 14.44 41.42
C THR A 69 -10.24 13.46 42.03
N HIS A 70 -10.64 12.20 42.23
CA HIS A 70 -9.80 11.13 42.77
C HIS A 70 -9.20 10.23 41.70
N LEU A 71 -9.59 10.40 40.43
CA LEU A 71 -9.03 9.66 39.31
C LEU A 71 -7.60 10.16 39.03
N GLU A 72 -6.67 9.24 38.87
CA GLU A 72 -5.26 9.53 38.57
C GLU A 72 -5.12 10.40 37.31
N SER A 73 -4.04 11.20 37.25
CA SER A 73 -3.83 12.19 36.17
C SER A 73 -3.77 11.56 34.78
N ASN A 74 -3.32 10.31 34.70
CA ASN A 74 -3.17 9.53 33.47
C ASN A 74 -4.28 8.47 33.27
N GLU A 75 -5.40 8.51 34.00
CA GLU A 75 -6.47 7.52 33.87
C GLU A 75 -7.75 8.09 33.26
N ILE A 76 -8.41 7.26 32.44
CA ILE A 76 -9.73 7.51 31.87
C ILE A 76 -10.58 6.28 32.11
N ILE A 77 -11.84 6.44 32.52
CA ILE A 77 -12.77 5.31 32.63
C ILE A 77 -13.81 5.43 31.53
N LEU A 78 -13.93 4.38 30.72
CA LEU A 78 -14.95 4.27 29.68
C LEU A 78 -15.89 3.12 29.99
N SER A 79 -17.18 3.31 29.78
CA SER A 79 -18.14 2.23 30.03
C SER A 79 -18.12 1.15 28.95
N LYS A 80 -18.32 -0.11 29.35
CA LYS A 80 -18.41 -1.26 28.45
C LYS A 80 -19.49 -1.07 27.38
N GLY A 81 -20.58 -0.38 27.72
CA GLY A 81 -21.63 0.02 26.77
C GLY A 81 -21.12 0.87 25.61
N VAL A 82 -20.22 1.83 25.89
CA VAL A 82 -19.63 2.69 24.87
C VAL A 82 -18.68 1.90 23.97
N ILE A 83 -17.81 1.08 24.55
CA ILE A 83 -16.87 0.24 23.78
C ILE A 83 -17.62 -0.67 22.80
N LYS A 84 -18.69 -1.33 23.29
CA LYS A 84 -19.54 -2.18 22.47
C LYS A 84 -20.27 -1.40 21.38
N LYS A 85 -20.81 -0.21 21.71
CA LYS A 85 -21.51 0.65 20.74
C LYS A 85 -20.58 1.12 19.63
N LEU A 86 -19.35 1.51 19.97
CA LEU A 86 -18.33 1.93 19.01
C LEU A 86 -17.75 0.77 18.19
N GLY A 87 -17.80 -0.47 18.71
CA GLY A 87 -17.05 -1.58 18.15
C GLY A 87 -15.55 -1.34 18.26
N LEU A 88 -15.10 -0.77 19.38
CA LEU A 88 -13.72 -0.34 19.61
C LEU A 88 -12.85 -1.52 20.10
N PRO A 89 -11.82 -1.96 19.36
CA PRO A 89 -10.89 -2.98 19.83
C PRO A 89 -10.10 -2.51 21.07
N THR A 90 -10.10 -3.30 22.13
CA THR A 90 -9.39 -2.95 23.38
C THR A 90 -7.93 -3.38 23.36
N ASN A 91 -7.51 -4.18 22.37
CA ASN A 91 -6.13 -4.68 22.29
C ASN A 91 -5.19 -3.76 21.49
N CYS A 92 -5.60 -2.51 21.21
CA CYS A 92 -4.84 -1.55 20.41
C CYS A 92 -4.48 -0.32 21.24
N GLN A 93 -3.41 0.36 20.85
CA GLN A 93 -3.11 1.72 21.33
C GLN A 93 -3.84 2.72 20.45
N TYR A 94 -4.21 3.90 20.95
CA TYR A 94 -4.89 4.92 20.14
C TYR A 94 -4.31 6.32 20.33
N ASN A 95 -4.53 7.17 19.35
CA ASN A 95 -4.50 8.62 19.49
C ASN A 95 -5.91 9.16 19.70
N ILE A 96 -6.01 10.28 20.42
CA ILE A 96 -7.25 11.06 20.56
C ILE A 96 -7.09 12.41 19.90
N ILE A 97 -8.17 12.86 19.28
CA ILE A 97 -8.37 14.25 18.90
C ILE A 97 -9.65 14.73 19.57
N VAL A 98 -9.60 15.88 20.25
CA VAL A 98 -10.80 16.53 20.78
C VAL A 98 -11.11 17.77 19.95
N LYS A 99 -12.31 17.82 19.38
CA LYS A 99 -12.84 18.97 18.64
C LYS A 99 -14.18 19.33 19.24
N ASP A 100 -14.26 20.49 19.88
CA ASP A 100 -15.46 20.95 20.59
C ASP A 100 -15.95 19.92 21.62
N SER A 101 -17.14 19.34 21.42
CA SER A 101 -17.72 18.29 22.27
C SER A 101 -17.54 16.87 21.72
N GLU A 102 -16.73 16.70 20.66
CA GLU A 102 -16.46 15.42 20.03
C GLU A 102 -15.03 14.93 20.33
N ILE A 103 -14.93 13.71 20.84
CA ILE A 103 -13.70 12.99 21.13
C ILE A 103 -13.53 11.90 20.07
N ILE A 104 -12.52 12.02 19.22
CA ILE A 104 -12.27 11.10 18.11
C ILE A 104 -11.12 10.17 18.50
N ILE A 105 -11.41 8.87 18.56
CA ILE A 105 -10.44 7.81 18.84
C ILE A 105 -9.97 7.19 17.52
N GLY A 106 -8.66 7.04 17.34
CA GLY A 106 -8.10 6.45 16.13
C GLY A 106 -6.56 6.45 16.10
N PRO A 107 -5.92 6.44 14.92
CA PRO A 107 -6.54 6.32 13.61
C PRO A 107 -7.22 4.96 13.43
N PHE A 108 -8.21 4.90 12.54
CA PHE A 108 -8.78 3.64 12.06
C PHE A 108 -8.59 3.56 10.55
N ILE A 109 -7.60 2.79 10.13
CA ILE A 109 -7.14 2.66 8.74
C ILE A 109 -7.67 1.34 8.17
N GLY A 110 -8.44 1.43 7.10
CA GLY A 110 -8.85 0.27 6.30
C GLY A 110 -7.88 0.01 5.16
N ILE A 111 -7.40 -1.22 5.00
CA ILE A 111 -6.65 -1.65 3.82
C ILE A 111 -7.58 -2.50 2.95
N TYR A 112 -7.94 -1.99 1.78
CA TYR A 112 -8.79 -2.72 0.83
C TYR A 112 -7.96 -3.66 -0.05
N ILE A 113 -8.11 -4.98 0.13
CA ILE A 113 -7.18 -5.98 -0.45
C ILE A 113 -7.73 -6.70 -1.71
N GLY A 114 -9.04 -6.67 -1.93
CA GLY A 114 -9.68 -7.28 -3.09
C GLY A 114 -11.16 -7.60 -2.92
N ARG A 115 -11.80 -8.12 -3.96
CA ARG A 115 -13.25 -8.34 -3.98
C ARG A 115 -13.75 -9.38 -2.97
N TYR A 116 -12.95 -10.40 -2.69
CA TYR A 116 -13.38 -11.58 -1.93
C TYR A 116 -12.60 -11.78 -0.63
N LYS A 117 -13.27 -12.24 0.43
CA LYS A 117 -12.63 -12.50 1.74
C LYS A 117 -11.45 -13.47 1.64
N ASN A 118 -11.55 -14.50 0.80
CA ASN A 118 -10.46 -15.45 0.57
C ASN A 118 -9.18 -14.76 0.04
N THR A 119 -9.33 -13.70 -0.75
CA THR A 119 -8.19 -12.90 -1.24
C THR A 119 -7.49 -12.15 -0.10
N VAL A 120 -8.24 -11.69 0.91
CA VAL A 120 -7.68 -11.07 2.11
C VAL A 120 -6.80 -12.08 2.84
N ILE A 121 -7.35 -13.25 3.17
CA ILE A 121 -6.66 -14.33 3.89
C ILE A 121 -5.34 -14.70 3.18
N GLN A 122 -5.38 -14.91 1.86
CA GLN A 122 -4.19 -15.25 1.06
C GLN A 122 -3.09 -14.18 1.09
N LYS A 123 -3.45 -12.93 1.36
CA LYS A 123 -2.55 -11.77 1.27
C LYS A 123 -2.17 -11.17 2.63
N LEU A 124 -2.76 -11.62 3.74
CA LEU A 124 -2.46 -11.09 5.08
C LEU A 124 -0.96 -11.12 5.42
N ARG A 125 -0.22 -12.17 5.02
CA ARG A 125 1.25 -12.24 5.19
C ARG A 125 2.04 -11.11 4.55
N PHE A 126 1.49 -10.47 3.52
CA PHE A 126 2.14 -9.31 2.90
C PHE A 126 1.86 -8.03 3.68
N LEU A 127 0.87 -8.03 4.58
CA LEU A 127 0.50 -6.87 5.38
C LEU A 127 1.36 -6.69 6.63
N ASP A 128 2.09 -7.72 7.06
CA ASP A 128 3.02 -7.62 8.21
C ASP A 128 4.06 -6.51 8.00
N SER A 129 4.51 -6.34 6.77
CA SER A 129 5.43 -5.26 6.40
C SER A 129 4.85 -3.85 6.58
N TYR A 130 3.53 -3.68 6.62
CA TYR A 130 2.87 -2.40 6.91
C TYR A 130 2.72 -2.13 8.41
N ILE A 131 2.86 -3.14 9.28
CA ILE A 131 2.65 -3.01 10.73
C ILE A 131 3.95 -3.13 11.54
N GLN A 132 5.12 -3.31 10.90
CA GLN A 132 6.39 -3.43 11.62
C GLN A 132 6.66 -2.25 12.57
N ASN A 133 6.32 -1.04 12.15
CA ASN A 133 6.46 0.17 12.95
C ASN A 133 5.11 0.61 13.55
N TYR A 134 4.32 -0.34 14.05
CA TYR A 134 2.99 -0.08 14.62
C TYR A 134 3.01 1.02 15.69
N ASN A 135 4.07 1.13 16.48
CA ASN A 135 4.23 2.17 17.51
C ASN A 135 4.20 3.61 16.96
N GLN A 136 4.42 3.84 15.67
CA GLN A 136 4.26 5.17 15.07
C GLN A 136 2.88 5.35 14.42
N ILE A 137 2.28 4.24 13.98
CA ILE A 137 0.93 4.21 13.41
C ILE A 137 -0.08 4.43 14.53
N LYS A 138 -0.11 3.53 15.52
CA LYS A 138 -1.15 3.41 16.56
C LYS A 138 -2.55 3.31 15.95
N GLY A 139 -3.52 2.89 16.74
CA GLY A 139 -4.90 2.69 16.31
C GLY A 139 -5.11 1.35 15.61
N VAL A 140 -6.14 1.28 14.78
CA VAL A 140 -6.58 0.04 14.13
C VAL A 140 -6.15 0.03 12.68
N VAL A 141 -5.40 -1.00 12.29
CA VAL A 141 -5.09 -1.34 10.89
C VAL A 141 -5.91 -2.57 10.53
N PHE A 142 -6.81 -2.43 9.55
CA PHE A 142 -7.85 -3.41 9.26
C PHE A 142 -7.92 -3.78 7.78
N ALA A 143 -7.66 -5.05 7.46
CA ALA A 143 -7.72 -5.57 6.11
C ALA A 143 -9.12 -6.11 5.78
N PHE A 144 -9.69 -5.70 4.65
CA PHE A 144 -11.05 -6.09 4.25
C PHE A 144 -11.24 -6.30 2.74
N SER A 145 -12.39 -6.88 2.38
CA SER A 145 -12.84 -7.12 1.01
C SER A 145 -14.20 -6.50 0.72
N LEU A 146 -14.59 -6.39 -0.56
CA LEU A 146 -15.87 -5.79 -0.93
C LEU A 146 -17.08 -6.63 -0.52
N ASP A 147 -16.96 -7.95 -0.64
CA ASP A 147 -18.02 -8.91 -0.27
C ASP A 147 -18.29 -9.01 1.23
N SER A 148 -17.41 -8.43 2.06
CA SER A 148 -17.53 -8.45 3.51
C SER A 148 -18.15 -7.17 4.10
N ILE A 149 -18.56 -6.24 3.23
CA ILE A 149 -19.15 -4.96 3.60
C ILE A 149 -20.66 -5.10 3.79
N ASN A 150 -21.16 -4.65 4.93
CA ASN A 150 -22.58 -4.45 5.19
C ASN A 150 -22.92 -2.96 5.05
N LYS A 151 -23.47 -2.57 3.90
CA LYS A 151 -23.88 -1.18 3.61
C LYS A 151 -25.03 -0.69 4.51
N ARG A 152 -25.89 -1.58 5.01
CA ARG A 152 -27.04 -1.23 5.86
C ARG A 152 -26.60 -0.82 7.27
N ASN A 153 -25.68 -1.59 7.85
CA ASN A 153 -25.23 -1.38 9.22
C ASN A 153 -23.93 -0.56 9.30
N LEU A 154 -23.36 -0.17 8.16
CA LEU A 154 -22.06 0.49 8.05
C LEU A 154 -20.95 -0.26 8.82
N THR A 155 -20.94 -1.59 8.66
CA THR A 155 -19.93 -2.48 9.24
C THR A 155 -19.22 -3.31 8.17
N ILE A 156 -18.04 -3.81 8.50
CA ILE A 156 -17.20 -4.60 7.62
C ILE A 156 -16.65 -5.78 8.42
N ASN A 157 -16.80 -7.01 7.91
CA ASN A 157 -16.06 -8.17 8.42
C ASN A 157 -14.66 -8.18 7.79
N GLY A 158 -13.62 -8.35 8.58
CA GLY A 158 -12.24 -8.37 8.10
C GLY A 158 -11.28 -8.77 9.20
N TYR A 159 -10.01 -8.41 9.04
CA TYR A 159 -8.95 -8.77 9.97
C TYR A 159 -8.22 -7.53 10.46
N PHE A 160 -8.16 -7.29 11.77
CA PHE A 160 -7.35 -6.22 12.35
C PHE A 160 -6.05 -6.77 12.92
N TYR A 161 -5.00 -5.96 12.93
CA TYR A 161 -3.76 -6.32 13.60
C TYR A 161 -3.88 -6.07 15.11
N ASN A 162 -3.77 -7.13 15.91
CA ASN A 162 -3.67 -7.09 17.37
C ASN A 162 -2.19 -6.97 17.76
N PRO A 163 -1.71 -5.77 18.19
CA PRO A 163 -0.31 -5.55 18.52
C PRO A 163 0.13 -6.29 19.80
N ASN A 164 -0.77 -6.52 20.76
CA ASN A 164 -0.43 -7.23 22.00
C ASN A 164 -0.08 -8.69 21.74
N LYS A 165 -0.72 -9.30 20.73
CA LYS A 165 -0.53 -10.70 20.34
C LYS A 165 0.28 -10.86 19.03
N ASP A 166 0.70 -9.74 18.45
CA ASP A 166 1.45 -9.65 17.18
C ASP A 166 0.76 -10.46 16.04
N ARG A 167 -0.56 -10.36 15.89
CA ARG A 167 -1.29 -11.22 14.93
C ARG A 167 -2.53 -10.56 14.36
N TRP A 168 -2.99 -11.07 13.22
CA TRP A 168 -4.24 -10.63 12.60
C TRP A 168 -5.43 -11.39 13.18
N GLU A 169 -6.46 -10.70 13.65
CA GLU A 169 -7.66 -11.27 14.26
C GLU A 169 -8.92 -10.86 13.49
N GLU A 170 -9.84 -11.82 13.31
CA GLU A 170 -11.09 -11.55 12.61
C GLU A 170 -12.04 -10.73 13.49
N ALA A 171 -12.63 -9.67 12.93
CA ALA A 171 -13.61 -8.84 13.62
C ALA A 171 -14.63 -8.25 12.64
N VAL A 172 -15.80 -7.89 13.18
CA VAL A 172 -16.78 -7.03 12.51
C VAL A 172 -16.62 -5.64 13.10
N LEU A 173 -16.04 -4.72 12.34
CA LEU A 173 -15.75 -3.36 12.76
C LEU A 173 -16.60 -2.36 11.97
N PRO A 174 -16.81 -1.13 12.46
CA PRO A 174 -17.46 -0.11 11.66
C PRO A 174 -16.59 0.33 10.48
N TYR A 175 -17.13 1.22 9.64
CA TYR A 175 -16.36 1.76 8.53
C TYR A 175 -15.14 2.54 9.05
N PRO A 176 -13.94 2.35 8.47
CA PRO A 176 -12.72 3.01 8.90
C PRO A 176 -12.77 4.51 8.64
N SER A 177 -11.86 5.26 9.27
CA SER A 177 -11.72 6.71 9.08
C SER A 177 -11.03 7.09 7.76
N SER A 178 -10.17 6.21 7.23
CA SER A 178 -9.49 6.35 5.95
C SER A 178 -9.25 4.99 5.31
N ILE A 179 -9.08 4.97 3.98
CA ILE A 179 -8.84 3.72 3.23
C ILE A 179 -7.54 3.82 2.43
N PHE A 180 -6.68 2.83 2.60
CA PHE A 180 -5.59 2.54 1.69
C PHE A 180 -6.04 1.53 0.63
N GLN A 181 -6.12 1.96 -0.63
CA GLN A 181 -6.59 1.14 -1.73
C GLN A 181 -5.49 0.21 -2.29
N ARG A 182 -5.48 -1.07 -1.87
CA ARG A 182 -4.56 -2.13 -2.37
C ARG A 182 -5.14 -3.03 -3.48
N SER A 183 -6.39 -2.81 -3.90
CA SER A 183 -7.00 -3.39 -5.11
C SER A 183 -7.89 -2.37 -5.83
N THR A 184 -8.24 -2.58 -7.10
CA THR A 184 -9.09 -1.64 -7.84
C THR A 184 -10.56 -1.83 -7.52
N PHE A 185 -11.30 -0.72 -7.35
CA PHE A 185 -12.76 -0.72 -7.35
C PHE A 185 -13.33 -0.80 -8.78
N ASN A 186 -14.48 -1.48 -8.92
CA ASN A 186 -15.34 -1.30 -10.08
C ASN A 186 -16.05 0.07 -9.98
N SER A 187 -16.84 0.45 -11.00
CA SER A 187 -17.53 1.75 -11.03
C SER A 187 -18.47 1.96 -9.84
N GLU A 188 -19.31 0.97 -9.50
CA GLU A 188 -20.26 1.05 -8.39
C GLU A 188 -19.56 1.30 -7.04
N TRP A 189 -18.54 0.49 -6.72
CA TRP A 189 -17.80 0.64 -5.46
C TRP A 189 -16.98 1.91 -5.42
N ARG A 190 -16.51 2.39 -6.58
CA ARG A 190 -15.88 3.69 -6.69
C ARG A 190 -16.90 4.74 -6.24
N GLU A 191 -18.00 4.91 -6.94
CA GLU A 191 -19.03 5.91 -6.61
C GLU A 191 -19.46 5.85 -5.14
N TYR A 192 -19.77 4.65 -4.63
CA TYR A 192 -20.15 4.45 -3.23
C TYR A 192 -19.10 4.96 -2.24
N PHE A 193 -17.84 4.54 -2.39
CA PHE A 193 -16.78 4.97 -1.49
C PHE A 193 -16.36 6.42 -1.71
N GLY A 194 -16.47 6.93 -2.93
CA GLY A 194 -16.18 8.33 -3.25
C GLY A 194 -17.13 9.28 -2.53
N ALA A 195 -18.43 8.95 -2.52
CA ALA A 195 -19.44 9.72 -1.80
C ALA A 195 -19.23 9.70 -0.28
N LEU A 196 -18.77 8.58 0.28
CA LEU A 196 -18.59 8.43 1.73
C LEU A 196 -17.28 9.02 2.27
N TYR A 197 -16.19 8.86 1.53
CA TYR A 197 -14.84 9.18 2.03
C TYR A 197 -14.24 10.44 1.41
N GLY A 198 -14.70 10.85 0.22
CA GLY A 198 -14.07 11.93 -0.53
C GLY A 198 -12.57 11.69 -0.70
N ASN A 199 -11.76 12.61 -0.17
CA ASN A 199 -10.29 12.58 -0.24
C ASN A 199 -9.62 11.67 0.81
N LYS A 200 -10.38 10.93 1.63
CA LYS A 200 -9.83 10.03 2.67
C LYS A 200 -9.44 8.64 2.14
N ILE A 201 -9.47 8.44 0.82
CA ILE A 201 -8.97 7.25 0.14
C ILE A 201 -7.84 7.67 -0.78
N PHE A 202 -6.64 7.14 -0.58
CA PHE A 202 -5.54 7.39 -1.52
C PHE A 202 -5.29 6.22 -2.46
N ASN A 203 -4.80 6.56 -3.64
CA ASN A 203 -4.68 5.68 -4.81
C ASN A 203 -6.06 5.12 -5.24
N TYR A 204 -7.10 5.93 -5.01
CA TYR A 204 -8.50 5.59 -5.19
C TYR A 204 -8.89 5.27 -6.65
N ARG A 205 -8.33 6.03 -7.61
CA ARG A 205 -8.51 5.79 -9.04
C ARG A 205 -7.16 5.85 -9.74
N PRO A 206 -6.68 4.76 -10.34
CA PRO A 206 -5.49 4.85 -11.15
C PRO A 206 -5.79 5.55 -12.47
N LEU A 207 -4.98 6.54 -12.80
CA LEU A 207 -4.99 7.17 -14.11
C LEU A 207 -4.60 6.15 -15.19
N ASN A 208 -5.24 6.28 -16.35
CA ASN A 208 -4.86 5.52 -17.53
C ASN A 208 -3.76 6.26 -18.33
N LYS A 209 -3.13 5.59 -19.30
CA LYS A 209 -1.98 6.15 -20.02
C LYS A 209 -2.30 7.46 -20.75
N TRP A 210 -3.49 7.57 -21.33
CA TRP A 210 -3.92 8.79 -22.01
C TRP A 210 -4.20 9.91 -21.02
N GLU A 211 -4.93 9.64 -19.93
CA GLU A 211 -5.19 10.64 -18.88
C GLU A 211 -3.90 11.23 -18.30
N VAL A 212 -2.88 10.39 -18.07
CA VAL A 212 -1.56 10.84 -17.62
C VAL A 212 -0.92 11.77 -18.65
N TYR A 213 -0.84 11.34 -19.91
CA TYR A 213 -0.22 12.14 -20.96
C TYR A 213 -0.96 13.46 -21.18
N ASP A 214 -2.28 13.41 -21.37
CA ASP A 214 -3.13 14.57 -21.63
C ASP A 214 -3.07 15.60 -20.50
N THR A 215 -3.01 15.14 -19.24
CA THR A 215 -2.81 16.03 -18.09
C THR A 215 -1.42 16.68 -18.12
N LEU A 216 -0.37 15.88 -18.29
CA LEU A 216 1.00 16.36 -18.16
C LEU A 216 1.46 17.21 -19.34
N ASN A 217 0.92 16.96 -20.52
CA ASN A 217 1.22 17.71 -21.74
C ASN A 217 0.73 19.17 -21.66
N GLN A 218 -0.15 19.50 -20.71
CA GLN A 218 -0.59 20.88 -20.45
C GLN A 218 0.44 21.71 -19.68
N PHE A 219 1.49 21.09 -19.13
CA PHE A 219 2.55 21.75 -18.38
C PHE A 219 3.83 21.79 -19.22
N PRO A 220 4.23 22.96 -19.77
CA PRO A 220 5.41 23.08 -20.62
C PRO A 220 6.66 22.45 -20.00
N GLU A 221 6.87 22.67 -18.70
CA GLU A 221 8.00 22.17 -17.91
C GLU A 221 8.04 20.63 -17.73
N VAL A 222 6.97 19.92 -18.10
CA VAL A 222 6.92 18.44 -18.11
C VAL A 222 6.80 17.90 -19.53
N SER A 223 6.06 18.61 -20.38
CA SER A 223 5.72 18.18 -21.74
C SER A 223 6.95 17.83 -22.59
N GLU A 224 8.08 18.53 -22.40
CA GLU A 224 9.32 18.29 -23.13
C GLU A 224 9.95 16.91 -22.84
N TYR A 225 9.65 16.32 -21.68
CA TYR A 225 10.12 15.00 -21.26
C TYR A 225 9.15 13.88 -21.68
N LEU A 226 7.98 14.21 -22.22
CA LEU A 226 7.00 13.21 -22.67
C LEU A 226 7.28 12.81 -24.13
N PRO A 227 7.33 11.51 -24.46
CA PRO A 227 7.34 11.07 -25.84
C PRO A 227 6.08 11.61 -26.55
N PRO A 228 6.19 12.14 -27.79
CA PRO A 228 5.03 12.51 -28.57
C PRO A 228 4.02 11.37 -28.57
N THR A 229 2.79 11.67 -28.15
CA THR A 229 1.71 10.69 -28.01
C THR A 229 0.38 11.26 -28.51
N SER A 230 -0.43 10.42 -29.13
CA SER A 230 -1.82 10.69 -29.51
C SER A 230 -2.74 9.56 -29.05
N GLN A 231 -4.03 9.83 -28.89
CA GLN A 231 -5.04 8.80 -28.67
C GLN A 231 -5.49 8.22 -30.01
N TYR A 232 -5.55 6.89 -30.12
CA TYR A 232 -6.14 6.22 -31.29
C TYR A 232 -7.67 6.30 -31.22
N ASN A 233 -8.29 7.07 -32.10
CA ASN A 233 -9.73 7.13 -32.27
C ASN A 233 -10.19 6.47 -33.57
N ASP A 234 -9.39 6.59 -34.63
CA ASP A 234 -9.61 5.90 -35.89
C ASP A 234 -8.30 5.57 -36.63
N ILE A 235 -8.43 4.87 -37.76
CA ILE A 235 -7.28 4.44 -38.55
C ILE A 235 -6.51 5.60 -39.22
N LYS A 236 -7.15 6.76 -39.42
CA LYS A 236 -6.50 7.95 -39.97
C LYS A 236 -5.52 8.52 -38.97
N ASP A 237 -5.84 8.51 -37.67
CA ASP A 237 -4.90 8.90 -36.61
C ASP A 237 -3.59 8.10 -36.74
N LEU A 238 -3.70 6.78 -36.92
CA LEU A 238 -2.54 5.91 -37.12
C LEU A 238 -1.77 6.25 -38.40
N ALA A 239 -2.48 6.44 -39.51
CA ALA A 239 -1.89 6.79 -40.80
C ALA A 239 -1.12 8.12 -40.75
N GLU A 240 -1.68 9.14 -40.09
CA GLU A 240 -1.03 10.44 -39.88
C GLU A 240 0.21 10.32 -39.01
N TYR A 241 0.11 9.57 -37.91
CA TYR A 241 1.25 9.34 -37.01
C TYR A 241 2.40 8.59 -37.70
N MET A 242 2.08 7.61 -38.55
CA MET A 242 3.07 6.87 -39.36
C MET A 242 3.73 7.72 -40.46
N LYS A 243 3.09 8.82 -40.90
CA LYS A 243 3.74 9.79 -41.80
C LYS A 243 4.77 10.62 -41.07
N GLN A 244 4.50 10.96 -39.81
CA GLN A 244 5.38 11.79 -38.98
C GLN A 244 6.55 11.00 -38.38
N TYR A 245 6.34 9.74 -38.01
CA TYR A 245 7.32 8.93 -37.31
C TYR A 245 7.51 7.56 -37.95
N LYS A 246 8.78 7.14 -38.13
CA LYS A 246 9.13 5.84 -38.69
C LYS A 246 8.94 4.67 -37.71
N ASP A 247 9.00 4.91 -36.41
CA ASP A 247 8.91 3.87 -35.37
C ASP A 247 7.97 4.34 -34.26
N ILE A 248 6.90 3.57 -34.02
CA ILE A 248 5.83 3.92 -33.10
C ILE A 248 5.34 2.70 -32.32
N TYR A 249 4.83 2.95 -31.11
CA TYR A 249 4.11 1.96 -30.31
C TYR A 249 2.63 2.28 -30.24
N LEU A 250 1.79 1.27 -30.45
CA LEU A 250 0.40 1.25 -30.06
C LEU A 250 0.30 0.54 -28.71
N LYS A 251 -0.11 1.27 -27.67
CA LYS A 251 -0.20 0.73 -26.30
C LYS A 251 -1.65 0.77 -25.82
N PRO A 252 -2.21 -0.32 -25.28
CA PRO A 252 -3.55 -0.28 -24.70
C PRO A 252 -3.57 0.67 -23.49
N ILE A 253 -4.57 1.55 -23.45
CA ILE A 253 -4.79 2.57 -22.41
C ILE A 253 -4.89 1.91 -21.03
N SER A 254 -5.60 0.78 -20.94
CA SER A 254 -5.78 0.00 -19.70
C SER A 254 -4.86 -1.22 -19.58
N GLY A 255 -3.95 -1.43 -20.53
CA GLY A 255 -3.06 -2.59 -20.59
C GLY A 255 -2.01 -2.60 -19.48
N LYS A 256 -1.52 -3.81 -19.14
CA LYS A 256 -0.48 -4.06 -18.12
C LYS A 256 0.55 -5.04 -18.65
N LYS A 257 1.75 -5.05 -18.05
CA LYS A 257 2.83 -6.02 -18.35
C LYS A 257 3.24 -6.09 -19.84
N GLY A 258 2.99 -5.03 -20.60
CA GLY A 258 3.28 -5.00 -22.03
C GLY A 258 2.34 -5.82 -22.92
N LEU A 259 1.26 -6.39 -22.36
CA LEU A 259 0.30 -7.17 -23.15
C LEU A 259 -0.50 -6.27 -24.10
N GLY A 260 -0.69 -6.74 -25.33
CA GLY A 260 -1.44 -6.04 -26.38
C GLY A 260 -0.70 -4.83 -26.97
N ILE A 261 0.62 -4.71 -26.75
CA ILE A 261 1.43 -3.68 -27.40
C ILE A 261 1.75 -4.13 -28.83
N PHE A 262 1.57 -3.21 -29.78
CA PHE A 262 2.12 -3.35 -31.13
C PHE A 262 3.22 -2.32 -31.34
N ASN A 263 4.31 -2.71 -31.96
CA ASN A 263 5.32 -1.82 -32.50
C ASN A 263 5.18 -1.79 -34.01
N ILE A 264 5.14 -0.60 -34.59
CA ILE A 264 5.08 -0.42 -36.03
C ILE A 264 6.36 0.27 -36.46
N LEU A 265 7.14 -0.42 -37.28
CA LEU A 265 8.39 0.07 -37.84
C LEU A 265 8.25 0.21 -39.36
N LYS A 266 8.57 1.40 -39.86
CA LYS A 266 8.74 1.70 -41.27
C LYS A 266 10.22 1.65 -41.61
N ASP A 267 10.59 0.65 -42.39
CA ASP A 267 11.87 0.58 -43.07
C ASP A 267 11.74 1.18 -44.48
N ASP A 268 12.85 1.43 -45.18
CA ASP A 268 12.87 2.22 -46.42
C ASP A 268 12.03 1.63 -47.57
N ARG A 269 11.61 0.35 -47.48
CA ARG A 269 10.77 -0.32 -48.48
C ARG A 269 9.58 -1.11 -47.92
N LYS A 270 9.50 -1.32 -46.60
CA LYS A 270 8.53 -2.22 -45.97
C LYS A 270 8.06 -1.69 -44.62
N PHE A 271 6.94 -2.23 -44.17
CA PHE A 271 6.43 -1.99 -42.82
C PHE A 271 6.42 -3.29 -42.04
N TYR A 272 6.70 -3.20 -40.75
CA TYR A 272 6.69 -4.33 -39.84
C TYR A 272 5.79 -4.00 -38.67
N VAL A 273 4.83 -4.87 -38.39
CA VAL A 273 4.10 -4.87 -37.12
C VAL A 273 4.70 -5.96 -36.24
N LYS A 274 5.18 -5.59 -35.07
CA LYS A 274 5.72 -6.52 -34.06
C LYS A 274 4.83 -6.52 -32.85
N SER A 275 4.57 -7.69 -32.28
CA SER A 275 3.85 -7.83 -31.02
C SER A 275 4.37 -9.02 -30.24
N ARG A 276 3.90 -9.18 -29.00
CA ARG A 276 4.21 -10.33 -28.19
C ARG A 276 2.94 -10.94 -27.63
N VAL A 277 2.72 -12.21 -27.92
CA VAL A 277 1.54 -12.97 -27.50
C VAL A 277 2.03 -14.26 -26.86
N ASP A 278 1.53 -14.57 -25.66
CA ASP A 278 1.85 -15.79 -24.91
C ASP A 278 3.35 -16.12 -24.74
N GLY A 279 4.18 -15.08 -24.73
CA GLY A 279 5.63 -15.20 -24.56
C GLY A 279 6.43 -15.23 -25.86
N GLU A 280 5.76 -15.38 -27.00
CA GLU A 280 6.36 -15.44 -28.34
C GLU A 280 6.35 -14.07 -29.03
N ASN A 281 7.43 -13.76 -29.75
CA ASN A 281 7.52 -12.56 -30.57
C ASN A 281 6.89 -12.85 -31.94
N LEU A 282 5.92 -12.03 -32.32
CA LEU A 282 5.25 -12.09 -33.61
C LEU A 282 5.67 -10.90 -34.45
N GLU A 283 5.91 -11.13 -35.74
CA GLU A 283 6.25 -10.10 -36.71
C GLU A 283 5.44 -10.32 -37.99
N TRP A 284 4.80 -9.27 -38.47
CA TRP A 284 4.04 -9.25 -39.72
C TRP A 284 4.64 -8.19 -40.66
N PRO A 285 5.24 -8.59 -41.80
CA PRO A 285 5.70 -7.66 -42.81
C PRO A 285 4.56 -7.24 -43.75
N PHE A 286 4.63 -6.01 -44.25
CA PHE A 286 3.71 -5.43 -45.23
C PHE A 286 4.49 -4.64 -46.28
N GLU A 287 4.08 -4.74 -47.55
CA GLU A 287 4.76 -4.06 -48.66
C GLU A 287 4.28 -2.62 -48.85
N ASN A 288 3.05 -2.31 -48.40
CA ASN A 288 2.47 -0.97 -48.50
C ASN A 288 1.69 -0.60 -47.22
N PRO A 289 1.45 0.71 -46.98
CA PRO A 289 0.79 1.16 -45.76
C PRO A 289 -0.68 0.73 -45.67
N ASP A 290 -1.39 0.58 -46.79
CA ASP A 290 -2.83 0.26 -46.78
C ASP A 290 -3.08 -1.16 -46.26
N GLU A 291 -2.24 -2.13 -46.60
CA GLU A 291 -2.29 -3.49 -46.05
C GLU A 291 -2.09 -3.50 -44.53
N LEU A 292 -1.11 -2.74 -44.04
CA LEU A 292 -0.85 -2.60 -42.61
C LEU A 292 -2.03 -1.95 -41.89
N LEU A 293 -2.57 -0.86 -42.43
CA LEU A 293 -3.70 -0.14 -41.83
C LEU A 293 -4.94 -1.04 -41.78
N ASN A 294 -5.22 -1.81 -42.83
CA ASN A 294 -6.30 -2.79 -42.83
C ASN A 294 -6.10 -3.90 -41.78
N PHE A 295 -4.86 -4.39 -41.62
CA PHE A 295 -4.52 -5.34 -40.58
C PHE A 295 -4.78 -4.76 -39.18
N MET A 296 -4.34 -3.53 -38.93
CA MET A 296 -4.48 -2.87 -37.62
C MET A 296 -5.92 -2.45 -37.32
N HIS A 297 -6.72 -2.08 -38.33
CA HIS A 297 -8.13 -1.75 -38.15
C HIS A 297 -8.92 -2.87 -37.46
N ASN A 298 -8.59 -4.13 -37.77
CA ASN A 298 -9.23 -5.30 -37.16
C ASN A 298 -8.66 -5.68 -35.78
N LYS A 299 -7.57 -5.05 -35.33
CA LYS A 299 -6.89 -5.32 -34.05
C LYS A 299 -7.12 -4.22 -33.01
N LEU A 300 -7.46 -3.02 -33.46
CA LEU A 300 -7.54 -1.84 -32.60
C LEU A 300 -9.00 -1.44 -32.36
N GLU A 301 -9.30 -1.09 -31.11
CA GLU A 301 -10.58 -0.51 -30.73
C GLU A 301 -10.45 0.99 -30.51
N LYS A 302 -11.43 1.75 -31.01
CA LYS A 302 -11.53 3.20 -30.84
C LYS A 302 -11.44 3.60 -29.37
N GLY A 303 -10.55 4.54 -29.07
CA GLY A 303 -10.38 5.10 -27.73
C GLY A 303 -9.80 4.12 -26.70
N LYS A 304 -9.25 2.98 -27.14
CA LYS A 304 -8.63 1.97 -26.25
C LYS A 304 -7.11 1.93 -26.33
N TYR A 305 -6.51 2.64 -27.28
CA TYR A 305 -5.06 2.67 -27.51
C TYR A 305 -4.53 4.10 -27.54
N ILE A 306 -3.26 4.24 -27.15
CA ILE A 306 -2.44 5.41 -27.50
C ILE A 306 -1.48 5.02 -28.60
N ILE A 307 -1.15 5.96 -29.48
CA ILE A 307 -0.07 5.90 -30.46
C ILE A 307 1.06 6.76 -29.90
N GLN A 308 2.25 6.20 -29.72
CA GLN A 308 3.37 6.90 -29.10
C GLN A 308 4.62 6.73 -29.95
N LYS A 309 5.38 7.81 -30.16
CA LYS A 309 6.68 7.75 -30.83
C LYS A 309 7.62 6.84 -30.04
N THR A 310 8.29 5.92 -30.72
CA THR A 310 9.35 5.12 -30.10
C THR A 310 10.55 6.02 -29.77
N ILE A 311 11.03 5.94 -28.53
CA ILE A 311 12.27 6.59 -28.11
C ILE A 311 13.40 5.57 -28.24
N ASP A 312 14.48 5.97 -28.89
CA ASP A 312 15.70 5.17 -28.99
C ASP A 312 16.46 5.21 -27.67
N ILE A 313 16.20 4.21 -26.84
CA ILE A 313 16.72 4.08 -25.46
C ILE A 313 17.85 3.05 -25.36
N LYS A 314 18.36 2.58 -26.50
CA LYS A 314 19.47 1.64 -26.51
C LYS A 314 20.77 2.42 -26.36
N PHE A 315 21.51 2.08 -25.32
CA PHE A 315 22.87 2.55 -25.12
C PHE A 315 23.79 1.33 -25.08
N GLU A 316 24.78 1.27 -25.97
CA GLU A 316 25.71 0.13 -26.09
C GLU A 316 25.01 -1.25 -26.07
N ASN A 317 23.93 -1.38 -26.85
CA ASN A 317 23.10 -2.59 -26.98
C ASN A 317 22.32 -3.03 -25.72
N LYS A 318 22.25 -2.16 -24.70
CA LYS A 318 21.44 -2.37 -23.50
C LYS A 318 20.28 -1.39 -23.46
N VAL A 319 19.13 -1.85 -22.97
CA VAL A 319 18.01 -0.99 -22.61
C VAL A 319 18.03 -0.80 -21.09
N MET A 320 18.00 0.45 -20.67
CA MET A 320 18.08 0.84 -19.27
C MET A 320 16.92 1.76 -18.92
N ASP A 321 16.27 1.49 -17.80
CA ASP A 321 15.28 2.39 -17.23
C ASP A 321 15.53 2.64 -15.74
N PHE A 322 15.14 3.83 -15.31
CA PHE A 322 15.32 4.37 -13.98
C PHE A 322 13.98 4.40 -13.28
N ARG A 323 13.81 3.50 -12.31
CA ARG A 323 12.59 3.31 -11.53
C ARG A 323 12.65 4.18 -10.28
N ILE A 324 11.79 5.20 -10.21
CA ILE A 324 11.68 6.11 -9.07
C ILE A 324 10.34 5.87 -8.38
N GLY A 325 10.37 5.52 -7.09
CA GLY A 325 9.18 5.44 -6.23
C GLY A 325 8.99 6.73 -5.44
N MET A 326 7.85 7.38 -5.62
CA MET A 326 7.43 8.56 -4.86
C MET A 326 6.28 8.19 -3.94
N ASP A 327 6.42 8.47 -2.65
CA ASP A 327 5.42 8.18 -1.64
C ASP A 327 5.16 9.44 -0.79
N LYS A 328 3.91 9.65 -0.40
CA LYS A 328 3.55 10.77 0.47
C LYS A 328 3.86 10.44 1.93
N ASP A 329 4.52 11.37 2.59
CA ASP A 329 4.80 11.27 4.02
C ASP A 329 3.58 11.62 4.90
N GLN A 330 3.78 11.59 6.21
CA GLN A 330 2.79 11.99 7.21
C GLN A 330 2.34 13.46 7.12
N LEU A 331 3.07 14.31 6.40
CA LEU A 331 2.71 15.71 6.15
C LEU A 331 1.98 15.85 4.81
N GLY A 332 1.96 14.80 3.98
CA GLY A 332 1.36 14.78 2.66
C GLY A 332 2.29 15.27 1.55
N ASN A 333 3.59 15.39 1.83
CA ASN A 333 4.60 15.79 0.86
C ASN A 333 5.16 14.55 0.14
N TRP A 334 5.45 14.70 -1.15
CA TRP A 334 6.08 13.64 -1.95
C TRP A 334 7.54 13.47 -1.57
N ASN A 335 7.96 12.23 -1.34
CA ASN A 335 9.35 11.88 -1.07
C ASN A 335 9.78 10.72 -1.97
N ASN A 336 11.01 10.79 -2.49
CA ASN A 336 11.62 9.65 -3.14
C ASN A 336 12.11 8.66 -2.10
N LEU A 337 11.48 7.48 -2.02
CA LEU A 337 11.90 6.42 -1.12
C LEU A 337 12.65 5.30 -1.84
N MET A 338 12.41 5.10 -3.14
CA MET A 338 13.06 4.05 -3.90
C MET A 338 13.63 4.60 -5.19
N PHE A 339 14.89 4.28 -5.47
CA PHE A 339 15.54 4.65 -6.72
C PHE A 339 16.42 3.50 -7.21
N VAL A 340 15.96 2.77 -8.22
CA VAL A 340 16.68 1.62 -8.78
C VAL A 340 16.77 1.70 -10.29
N SER A 341 17.81 1.11 -10.87
CA SER A 341 17.93 0.95 -12.32
C SER A 341 17.62 -0.48 -12.73
N ARG A 342 16.88 -0.65 -13.82
CA ARG A 342 16.66 -1.95 -14.47
C ARG A 342 17.46 -1.97 -15.77
N VAL A 343 18.38 -2.91 -15.86
CA VAL A 343 19.27 -3.08 -17.03
C VAL A 343 18.90 -4.37 -17.73
N SER A 344 18.62 -4.31 -19.03
CA SER A 344 18.34 -5.51 -19.83
C SER A 344 19.59 -6.39 -20.00
N GLY A 345 19.41 -7.66 -20.34
CA GLY A 345 20.51 -8.44 -20.93
C GLY A 345 20.98 -7.85 -22.27
N GLU A 346 22.16 -8.25 -22.72
CA GLU A 346 22.72 -7.85 -24.02
C GLU A 346 21.75 -8.21 -25.16
N ASN A 347 21.63 -7.31 -26.15
CA ASN A 347 20.75 -7.45 -27.33
C ASN A 347 19.24 -7.51 -27.03
N SER A 348 18.80 -7.18 -25.82
CA SER A 348 17.38 -7.15 -25.49
C SER A 348 16.68 -5.88 -26.00
N ILE A 349 15.43 -6.04 -26.43
CA ILE A 349 14.57 -4.93 -26.90
C ILE A 349 13.82 -4.28 -25.71
N VAL A 350 13.78 -4.95 -24.55
CA VAL A 350 13.05 -4.47 -23.36
C VAL A 350 13.85 -4.68 -22.07
N SER A 351 13.78 -3.71 -21.15
CA SER A 351 14.40 -3.79 -19.81
C SER A 351 13.64 -4.70 -18.83
N ASN A 352 12.52 -5.31 -19.24
CA ASN A 352 11.70 -6.11 -18.32
C ASN A 352 12.40 -7.42 -17.90
N ARG A 353 12.85 -7.45 -16.65
CA ARG A 353 13.65 -8.50 -16.00
C ARG A 353 13.13 -9.93 -16.16
N ALA A 354 11.81 -10.13 -16.11
CA ALA A 354 11.22 -11.48 -16.18
C ALA A 354 11.44 -12.14 -17.54
N ILE A 355 11.88 -11.35 -18.53
CA ILE A 355 11.89 -11.69 -19.94
C ILE A 355 13.32 -11.63 -20.51
N SER A 356 14.19 -10.75 -20.01
CA SER A 356 15.48 -10.44 -20.64
C SER A 356 16.72 -10.88 -19.86
N GLY A 357 16.57 -11.57 -18.72
CA GLY A 357 17.71 -11.91 -17.84
C GLY A 357 18.35 -10.68 -17.17
N GLY A 358 17.65 -9.55 -17.15
CA GLY A 358 18.18 -8.27 -16.69
C GLY A 358 18.56 -8.17 -15.21
N ALA A 359 19.37 -7.17 -14.87
CA ALA A 359 19.82 -6.88 -13.52
C ALA A 359 19.05 -5.70 -12.90
N ILE A 360 18.98 -5.66 -11.56
CA ILE A 360 18.63 -4.44 -10.84
C ILE A 360 19.91 -3.93 -10.21
N LYS A 361 20.23 -2.66 -10.44
CA LYS A 361 21.49 -2.04 -10.02
C LYS A 361 21.23 -0.69 -9.36
N PRO A 362 22.12 -0.22 -8.48
CA PRO A 362 22.15 1.17 -8.05
C PRO A 362 22.27 2.11 -9.25
N ILE A 363 21.58 3.25 -9.22
CA ILE A 363 21.64 4.22 -10.32
C ILE A 363 23.04 4.77 -10.57
N SER A 364 23.79 5.06 -9.51
CA SER A 364 25.15 5.59 -9.61
C SER A 364 26.07 4.63 -10.37
N GLU A 365 25.91 3.32 -10.19
CA GLU A 365 26.64 2.31 -10.94
C GLU A 365 26.31 2.39 -12.44
N VAL A 366 25.02 2.47 -12.78
CA VAL A 366 24.55 2.50 -14.18
C VAL A 366 24.97 3.79 -14.87
N LEU A 367 24.78 4.96 -14.24
CA LEU A 367 25.19 6.23 -14.81
C LEU A 367 26.71 6.32 -15.02
N LYS A 368 27.50 5.78 -14.09
CA LYS A 368 28.96 5.80 -14.16
C LYS A 368 29.51 4.80 -15.16
N ASN A 369 29.06 3.54 -15.10
CA ASN A 369 29.68 2.44 -15.84
C ASN A 369 29.04 2.21 -17.20
N ASP A 370 27.72 2.37 -17.32
CA ASP A 370 27.01 2.13 -18.57
C ASP A 370 26.82 3.43 -19.37
N TYR A 371 26.66 4.60 -18.74
CA TYR A 371 26.55 5.90 -19.44
C TYR A 371 27.85 6.73 -19.46
N HIS A 372 28.93 6.23 -18.87
CA HIS A 372 30.26 6.88 -18.80
C HIS A 372 30.25 8.28 -18.17
N MET A 373 29.37 8.51 -17.19
CA MET A 373 29.26 9.80 -16.50
C MET A 373 30.28 9.94 -15.36
N ASN A 374 30.82 11.14 -15.20
CA ASN A 374 31.64 11.49 -14.04
C ASN A 374 30.77 11.73 -12.78
N ASP A 375 31.40 11.84 -11.61
CA ASP A 375 30.65 11.95 -10.34
C ASP A 375 29.75 13.19 -10.26
N GLN A 376 30.12 14.32 -10.89
CA GLN A 376 29.27 15.52 -10.93
C GLN A 376 28.03 15.31 -11.80
N GLN A 377 28.20 14.67 -12.96
CA GLN A 377 27.10 14.31 -13.85
C GLN A 377 26.17 13.30 -13.19
N VAL A 378 26.70 12.31 -12.48
CA VAL A 378 25.90 11.32 -11.74
C VAL A 378 24.98 11.99 -10.73
N GLU A 379 25.49 12.90 -9.90
CA GLU A 379 24.64 13.61 -8.93
C GLU A 379 23.65 14.55 -9.63
N TYR A 380 24.04 15.25 -10.69
CA TYR A 380 23.13 16.07 -11.49
C TYR A 380 21.93 15.26 -12.01
N TYR A 381 22.17 14.13 -12.68
CA TYR A 381 21.07 13.32 -13.24
C TYR A 381 20.21 12.67 -12.16
N LYS A 382 20.78 12.31 -11.01
CA LYS A 382 19.98 11.82 -9.88
C LYS A 382 19.03 12.90 -9.36
N ASP A 383 19.54 14.10 -9.12
CA ASP A 383 18.74 15.21 -8.61
C ASP A 383 17.68 15.65 -9.63
N GLU A 384 18.04 15.69 -10.92
CA GLU A 384 17.12 16.04 -12.01
C GLU A 384 15.97 15.02 -12.14
N LEU A 385 16.27 13.72 -12.14
CA LEU A 385 15.25 12.68 -12.22
C LEU A 385 14.30 12.68 -11.01
N VAL A 386 14.82 12.91 -9.81
CA VAL A 386 14.00 13.02 -8.58
C VAL A 386 13.14 14.28 -8.61
N SER A 387 13.73 15.42 -9.00
CA SER A 387 13.01 16.71 -9.10
C SER A 387 11.90 16.64 -10.15
N LEU A 388 12.16 16.01 -11.30
CA LEU A 388 11.16 15.78 -12.33
C LEU A 388 10.03 14.86 -11.81
N ALA A 389 10.36 13.78 -11.11
CA ALA A 389 9.36 12.90 -10.51
C ALA A 389 8.48 13.63 -9.47
N GLU A 390 9.07 14.47 -8.63
CA GLU A 390 8.34 15.31 -7.67
C GLU A 390 7.44 16.33 -8.38
N SER A 391 7.98 17.04 -9.39
CA SER A 391 7.21 17.98 -10.21
C SER A 391 6.00 17.30 -10.84
N ILE A 392 6.19 16.17 -11.52
CA ILE A 392 5.11 15.41 -12.15
C ILE A 392 4.10 14.94 -11.10
N SER A 393 4.57 14.45 -9.93
CA SER A 393 3.69 14.02 -8.84
C SER A 393 2.76 15.16 -8.42
N ASN A 394 3.30 16.35 -8.18
CA ASN A 394 2.53 17.54 -7.82
C ASN A 394 1.53 17.96 -8.92
N LYS A 395 1.92 17.90 -10.20
CA LYS A 395 1.01 18.23 -11.32
C LYS A 395 -0.13 17.23 -11.47
N LEU A 396 0.13 15.94 -11.29
CA LEU A 396 -0.92 14.92 -11.31
C LEU A 396 -1.95 15.12 -10.20
N GLU A 397 -1.59 15.72 -9.06
CA GLU A 397 -2.54 16.01 -7.99
C GLU A 397 -3.50 17.16 -8.32
N LEU A 398 -3.15 18.06 -9.25
CA LEU A 398 -4.04 19.13 -9.71
C LEU A 398 -5.30 18.59 -10.41
N THR A 399 -5.29 17.32 -10.82
CA THR A 399 -6.48 16.61 -11.32
C THR A 399 -7.54 16.35 -10.25
N GLY A 400 -7.24 16.61 -8.98
CA GLY A 400 -8.14 16.37 -7.83
C GLY A 400 -8.15 14.92 -7.33
N TYR A 401 -7.34 14.03 -7.90
CA TYR A 401 -7.22 12.66 -7.40
C TYR A 401 -6.29 12.59 -6.19
N GLN A 402 -6.79 12.03 -5.09
CA GLN A 402 -5.95 11.76 -3.93
C GLN A 402 -4.96 10.62 -4.24
N MET A 403 -3.72 11.00 -4.48
CA MET A 403 -2.61 10.06 -4.66
C MET A 403 -1.80 10.00 -3.37
N GLY A 404 -1.12 8.88 -3.14
CA GLY A 404 -0.15 8.75 -2.05
C GLY A 404 1.07 7.91 -2.43
N LYS A 405 1.02 7.28 -3.61
CA LYS A 405 2.12 6.46 -4.11
C LYS A 405 2.12 6.44 -5.64
N LEU A 406 3.24 6.78 -6.23
CA LEU A 406 3.53 6.76 -7.66
C LEU A 406 4.86 6.07 -7.90
N ALA A 407 5.02 5.47 -9.08
CA ALA A 407 6.33 5.07 -9.54
C ALA A 407 6.53 5.36 -11.02
N PHE A 408 7.69 5.91 -11.31
CA PHE A 408 8.07 6.44 -12.61
C PHE A 408 9.10 5.52 -13.24
N ASP A 409 8.94 5.28 -14.53
CA ASP A 409 9.94 4.64 -15.37
C ASP A 409 10.48 5.71 -16.31
N PHE A 410 11.67 6.22 -15.98
CA PHE A 410 12.40 7.16 -16.82
C PHE A 410 13.46 6.43 -17.65
N VAL A 411 13.87 7.04 -18.74
CA VAL A 411 15.01 6.60 -19.55
C VAL A 411 15.87 7.81 -19.91
N ILE A 412 17.15 7.57 -20.19
CA ILE A 412 18.05 8.57 -20.74
C ILE A 412 18.45 8.08 -22.13
N ASP A 413 18.22 8.90 -23.16
CA ASP A 413 18.60 8.54 -24.52
C ASP A 413 20.10 8.79 -24.78
N LYS A 414 20.55 8.47 -25.99
CA LYS A 414 21.96 8.66 -26.42
C LYS A 414 22.42 10.12 -26.40
N ASP A 415 21.49 11.06 -26.57
CA ASP A 415 21.72 12.50 -26.53
C ASP A 415 21.61 13.04 -25.08
N LYS A 416 21.54 12.12 -24.10
CA LYS A 416 21.41 12.35 -22.66
C LYS A 416 20.11 13.07 -22.27
N LYS A 417 19.10 13.07 -23.13
CA LYS A 417 17.79 13.60 -22.80
C LYS A 417 17.00 12.60 -21.96
N ILE A 418 16.33 13.10 -20.93
CA ILE A 418 15.43 12.32 -20.07
C ILE A 418 14.07 12.19 -20.76
N TRP A 419 13.49 10.99 -20.71
CA TRP A 419 12.12 10.74 -21.15
C TRP A 419 11.31 10.00 -20.10
N VAL A 420 10.04 10.37 -19.95
CA VAL A 420 9.07 9.67 -19.10
C VAL A 420 8.36 8.60 -19.91
N ILE A 421 8.62 7.33 -19.61
CA ILE A 421 8.06 6.21 -20.39
C ILE A 421 6.75 5.70 -19.79
N GLU A 422 6.70 5.57 -18.47
CA GLU A 422 5.49 5.10 -17.77
C GLU A 422 5.39 5.71 -16.36
N ILE A 423 4.16 5.99 -15.93
CA ILE A 423 3.83 6.36 -14.55
C ILE A 423 2.80 5.38 -14.02
N ASN A 424 3.14 4.66 -12.96
CA ASN A 424 2.29 3.65 -12.33
C ASN A 424 1.76 4.16 -11.00
N SER A 425 0.43 4.36 -10.94
CA SER A 425 -0.32 4.79 -9.75
C SER A 425 -1.12 3.66 -9.07
N ARG A 426 -1.07 2.42 -9.60
CA ARG A 426 -1.83 1.29 -9.05
C ARG A 426 -1.10 0.63 -7.90
N TYR A 427 -0.08 -0.14 -8.25
CA TYR A 427 0.70 -0.98 -7.33
C TYR A 427 2.13 -1.07 -7.85
N PRO A 428 2.97 -0.05 -7.57
CA PRO A 428 4.40 -0.19 -7.78
C PRO A 428 4.95 -1.40 -7.04
N ASP A 429 5.93 -2.08 -7.65
CA ASP A 429 6.64 -3.18 -7.00
C ASP A 429 7.70 -2.63 -6.05
N ASP A 430 7.38 -2.57 -4.77
CA ASP A 430 8.28 -2.08 -3.71
C ASP A 430 9.42 -3.08 -3.42
N SER A 431 9.29 -4.34 -3.87
CA SER A 431 10.30 -5.37 -3.61
C SER A 431 11.60 -5.18 -4.42
N LEU A 432 11.62 -4.23 -5.36
CA LEU A 432 12.81 -3.93 -6.16
C LEU A 432 13.96 -3.40 -5.31
N ALA A 433 13.68 -2.65 -4.23
CA ALA A 433 14.69 -2.17 -3.29
C ALA A 433 15.49 -3.32 -2.64
N ASN A 434 14.82 -4.43 -2.31
CA ASN A 434 15.48 -5.62 -1.76
C ASN A 434 16.58 -6.18 -2.68
N LYS A 435 16.47 -5.97 -4.00
CA LYS A 435 17.40 -6.55 -4.97
C LYS A 435 18.72 -5.80 -5.07
N ILE A 436 18.80 -4.60 -4.49
CA ILE A 436 20.03 -3.81 -4.36
C ILE A 436 20.54 -3.76 -2.91
N GLY A 437 20.05 -4.65 -2.04
CA GLY A 437 20.45 -4.71 -0.63
C GLY A 437 19.71 -3.73 0.28
N GLU A 438 18.81 -2.91 -0.25
CA GLU A 438 18.04 -1.91 0.50
C GLU A 438 16.75 -2.50 1.08
N LYS A 439 16.89 -3.49 1.96
CA LYS A 439 15.73 -4.15 2.58
C LYS A 439 14.92 -3.21 3.47
N GLN A 440 15.57 -2.24 4.11
CA GLN A 440 14.90 -1.28 4.99
C GLN A 440 13.95 -0.37 4.21
N THR A 441 14.36 0.08 3.02
CA THR A 441 13.54 0.88 2.10
C THR A 441 12.17 0.26 1.84
N TYR A 442 12.08 -1.06 1.67
CA TYR A 442 10.81 -1.77 1.49
C TYR A 442 9.84 -1.54 2.66
N TYR A 443 10.33 -1.59 3.90
CA TYR A 443 9.53 -1.36 5.09
C TYR A 443 9.22 0.13 5.31
N ASP A 444 10.17 1.01 4.98
CA ASP A 444 9.99 2.46 5.10
C ASP A 444 8.88 2.98 4.16
N ILE A 445 8.79 2.43 2.95
CA ILE A 445 7.68 2.70 2.01
C ILE A 445 6.34 2.32 2.63
N HIS A 446 6.23 1.09 3.13
CA HIS A 446 4.98 0.57 3.69
C HIS A 446 4.55 1.33 4.93
N HIS A 447 5.51 1.65 5.81
CA HIS A 447 5.29 2.49 6.98
C HIS A 447 4.82 3.90 6.57
N THR A 448 5.47 4.51 5.58
CA THR A 448 5.08 5.80 5.03
C THR A 448 3.64 5.81 4.51
N ASN A 449 3.22 4.76 3.80
CA ASN A 449 1.83 4.60 3.37
C ASN A 449 0.83 4.57 4.54
N MET A 450 1.19 3.93 5.65
CA MET A 450 0.33 3.89 6.85
C MET A 450 0.26 5.25 7.55
N LEU A 451 1.38 5.97 7.63
CA LEU A 451 1.40 7.32 8.19
C LEU A 451 0.60 8.32 7.34
N TYR A 452 0.63 8.17 6.02
CA TYR A 452 -0.22 8.97 5.15
C TYR A 452 -1.70 8.61 5.29
N ALA A 453 -2.03 7.32 5.38
CA ALA A 453 -3.40 6.88 5.69
C ALA A 453 -3.90 7.44 7.03
N LYS A 454 -3.02 7.48 8.03
CA LYS A 454 -3.26 8.10 9.34
C LYS A 454 -3.55 9.61 9.23
N LYS A 455 -2.76 10.35 8.46
CA LYS A 455 -3.02 11.78 8.11
C LYS A 455 -4.41 11.94 7.52
N LEU A 456 -4.78 11.15 6.51
CA LEU A 456 -6.10 11.22 5.87
C LEU A 456 -7.27 10.88 6.82
N GLY A 457 -7.00 10.05 7.84
CA GLY A 457 -7.95 9.80 8.93
C GLY A 457 -8.11 10.98 9.90
N GLY A 458 -7.31 12.05 9.74
CA GLY A 458 -7.30 13.25 10.57
C GLY A 458 -6.26 13.24 11.68
N PHE A 459 -5.42 12.20 11.79
CA PHE A 459 -4.46 12.00 12.88
C PHE A 459 -3.06 12.46 12.52
N GLU A 460 -2.93 13.73 12.16
CA GLU A 460 -1.63 14.36 11.92
C GLU A 460 -0.79 14.37 13.21
N VAL A 461 0.53 14.25 13.06
CA VAL A 461 1.44 14.44 14.20
C VAL A 461 1.53 15.93 14.48
N SER A 462 0.58 16.41 15.27
CA SER A 462 0.64 17.71 15.91
C SER A 462 1.19 17.57 17.34
N ALA A 463 1.77 18.64 17.87
CA ALA A 463 2.43 18.69 19.18
C ALA A 463 1.53 18.35 20.38
N ASN A 464 0.21 18.16 20.17
CA ASN A 464 -0.79 17.89 21.22
C ASN A 464 -1.43 16.49 21.13
N SER A 465 -0.78 15.52 20.48
CA SER A 465 -1.37 14.18 20.34
C SER A 465 -1.41 13.45 21.69
N VAL A 466 -2.61 13.21 22.21
CA VAL A 466 -2.85 12.37 23.38
C VAL A 466 -2.91 10.89 22.98
N GLN A 467 -2.36 10.02 23.82
CA GLN A 467 -2.32 8.58 23.59
C GLN A 467 -3.18 7.83 24.60
N LEU A 468 -3.83 6.76 24.13
CA LEU A 468 -4.62 5.86 24.95
C LEU A 468 -4.03 4.45 24.89
N ASN A 469 -3.87 3.86 26.05
CA ASN A 469 -3.58 2.44 26.23
C ASN A 469 -4.72 1.84 27.03
N PHE A 470 -5.32 0.76 26.55
CA PHE A 470 -6.26 0.01 27.40
C PHE A 470 -5.47 -0.78 28.42
N LEU A 471 -5.83 -0.63 29.69
CA LEU A 471 -5.36 -1.56 30.71
C LEU A 471 -6.14 -2.84 30.51
N ASN A 472 -5.45 -3.88 30.06
CA ASN A 472 -5.97 -5.22 30.22
C ASN A 472 -5.86 -5.49 31.72
N GLU A 473 -6.99 -5.44 32.45
CA GLU A 473 -7.06 -6.24 33.67
C GLU A 473 -6.73 -7.66 33.22
N ASP A 474 -5.76 -8.30 33.88
CA ASP A 474 -5.38 -9.68 33.59
C ASP A 474 -6.68 -10.46 33.39
N GLU A 475 -6.93 -10.93 32.16
CA GLU A 475 -7.90 -11.98 31.94
C GLU A 475 -7.35 -13.15 32.75
N GLN A 476 -7.78 -13.25 34.01
CA GLN A 476 -7.63 -14.46 34.82
C GLN A 476 -8.16 -15.57 33.92
N PRO A 477 -7.30 -16.49 33.45
CA PRO A 477 -7.76 -17.53 32.54
C PRO A 477 -8.85 -18.31 33.29
N GLU A 478 -10.08 -18.27 32.77
CA GLU A 478 -11.14 -19.13 33.25
C GLU A 478 -10.65 -20.59 33.22
N ASP A 479 -11.01 -21.34 34.26
CA ASP A 479 -10.53 -22.67 34.60
C ASP A 479 -10.31 -23.62 33.41
N SER A 480 -9.18 -24.33 33.48
CA SER A 480 -8.78 -25.66 32.97
C SER A 480 -9.67 -26.46 32.01
N ASN A 481 -10.39 -25.85 31.08
CA ASN A 481 -11.07 -26.56 30.00
C ASN A 481 -10.14 -26.69 28.79
N GLN A 482 -10.02 -27.90 28.25
CA GLN A 482 -9.39 -28.09 26.95
C GLN A 482 -10.27 -27.47 25.87
N ASP A 483 -9.89 -26.30 25.41
CA ASP A 483 -10.54 -25.62 24.30
C ASP A 483 -9.98 -26.12 22.98
N ARG A 484 -10.85 -26.21 21.97
CA ARG A 484 -10.45 -26.49 20.59
C ARG A 484 -10.12 -25.18 19.89
N PHE A 485 -8.89 -25.09 19.39
CA PHE A 485 -8.37 -23.92 18.70
C PHE A 485 -8.08 -24.21 17.24
N LYS A 486 -8.57 -23.35 16.35
CA LYS A 486 -8.12 -23.28 14.96
C LYS A 486 -7.18 -22.10 14.76
N ILE A 487 -5.94 -22.38 14.39
CA ILE A 487 -4.93 -21.38 14.03
C ILE A 487 -4.69 -21.47 12.53
N PHE A 488 -4.56 -20.30 11.88
CA PHE A 488 -4.19 -20.23 10.48
C PHE A 488 -2.84 -19.54 10.33
N VAL A 489 -2.00 -20.06 9.45
CA VAL A 489 -0.73 -19.39 9.12
C VAL A 489 -0.61 -19.27 7.62
N ALA A 490 -0.64 -18.04 7.10
CA ALA A 490 -0.42 -17.80 5.69
C ALA A 490 1.06 -17.97 5.36
N ILE A 491 1.38 -18.92 4.48
CA ILE A 491 2.74 -19.23 4.05
C ILE A 491 2.83 -19.33 2.52
N PRO A 492 4.01 -19.11 1.92
CA PRO A 492 4.24 -19.41 0.51
C PRO A 492 4.09 -20.92 0.22
N ARG A 493 3.57 -21.27 -0.96
CA ARG A 493 3.37 -22.67 -1.37
C ARG A 493 4.66 -23.50 -1.34
N LYS A 494 5.78 -22.88 -1.73
CA LYS A 494 7.10 -23.51 -1.73
C LYS A 494 7.61 -23.90 -0.33
N ASP A 495 7.08 -23.27 0.72
CA ASP A 495 7.53 -23.45 2.10
C ASP A 495 6.60 -24.41 2.88
N LYS A 496 5.58 -25.00 2.21
CA LYS A 496 4.54 -25.85 2.82
C LYS A 496 5.13 -26.95 3.69
N HIS A 497 5.93 -27.83 3.10
CA HIS A 497 6.43 -29.02 3.79
C HIS A 497 7.42 -28.68 4.92
N GLU A 498 8.29 -27.68 4.71
CA GLU A 498 9.20 -27.20 5.75
C GLU A 498 8.42 -26.66 6.95
N TYR A 499 7.36 -25.88 6.69
CA TYR A 499 6.58 -25.29 7.76
C TYR A 499 5.68 -26.29 8.48
N GLU A 500 5.02 -27.20 7.77
CA GLU A 500 4.25 -28.30 8.39
C GLU A 500 5.14 -29.10 9.36
N ASN A 501 6.34 -29.48 8.92
CA ASN A 501 7.32 -30.18 9.75
C ASN A 501 7.75 -29.37 10.98
N HIS A 502 7.93 -28.05 10.84
CA HIS A 502 8.22 -27.16 11.96
C HIS A 502 7.06 -27.14 12.98
N VAL A 503 5.82 -27.02 12.50
CA VAL A 503 4.63 -27.05 13.35
C VAL A 503 4.50 -28.39 14.08
N PHE A 504 4.67 -29.52 13.39
CA PHE A 504 4.65 -30.86 14.02
C PHE A 504 5.68 -30.99 15.13
N LYS A 505 6.91 -30.49 14.92
CA LYS A 505 7.94 -30.46 15.97
C LYS A 505 7.53 -29.61 17.17
N MET A 506 6.86 -28.48 16.94
CA MET A 506 6.35 -27.65 18.03
C MET A 506 5.19 -28.32 18.76
N LEU A 507 4.27 -28.99 18.07
CA LEU A 507 3.19 -29.75 18.72
C LEU A 507 3.75 -30.80 19.68
N GLN A 508 4.74 -31.58 19.23
CA GLN A 508 5.44 -32.56 20.08
C GLN A 508 6.13 -31.91 21.28
N ARG A 509 6.83 -30.79 21.07
CA ARG A 509 7.54 -30.07 22.14
C ARG A 509 6.60 -29.56 23.23
N PHE A 510 5.40 -29.10 22.87
CA PHE A 510 4.42 -28.57 23.81
C PHE A 510 3.45 -29.64 24.33
N GLY A 511 3.57 -30.90 23.90
CA GLY A 511 2.64 -31.97 24.30
C GLY A 511 1.22 -31.76 23.78
N ILE A 512 1.04 -31.00 22.70
CA ILE A 512 -0.26 -30.64 22.14
C ILE A 512 -0.67 -31.68 21.10
N THR A 513 -1.89 -32.18 21.22
CA THR A 513 -2.51 -33.03 20.19
C THR A 513 -3.29 -32.17 19.20
N GLY A 514 -3.15 -32.46 17.91
CA GLY A 514 -3.92 -31.79 16.88
C GLY A 514 -3.51 -32.14 15.47
N ASN A 515 -4.27 -31.60 14.53
CA ASN A 515 -4.09 -31.81 13.10
C ASN A 515 -3.48 -30.58 12.45
N VAL A 516 -2.57 -30.81 11.52
CA VAL A 516 -1.93 -29.77 10.70
C VAL A 516 -2.21 -30.14 9.24
N ASP A 517 -2.90 -29.26 8.53
CA ASP A 517 -3.19 -29.45 7.11
C ASP A 517 -2.94 -28.15 6.33
N TYR A 518 -2.44 -28.26 5.11
CA TYR A 518 -2.28 -27.10 4.24
C TYR A 518 -3.43 -26.96 3.27
N ASN A 519 -4.16 -25.86 3.40
CA ASN A 519 -5.22 -25.49 2.51
C ASN A 519 -4.64 -24.90 1.20
N GLU A 520 -4.56 -25.69 0.14
CA GLU A 520 -4.04 -25.28 -1.18
C GLU A 520 -4.78 -24.06 -1.75
N LYS A 521 -6.10 -23.98 -1.53
CA LYS A 521 -6.95 -22.90 -2.04
C LYS A 521 -6.67 -21.57 -1.31
N LEU A 522 -6.45 -21.62 0.00
CA LEU A 522 -6.22 -20.43 0.83
C LEU A 522 -4.74 -20.12 1.06
N ARG A 523 -3.83 -21.02 0.63
CA ARG A 523 -2.37 -20.91 0.80
C ARG A 523 -1.97 -20.64 2.24
N LYS A 524 -2.48 -21.49 3.13
CA LYS A 524 -2.27 -21.40 4.58
C LYS A 524 -2.18 -22.78 5.18
N VAL A 525 -1.44 -22.90 6.28
CA VAL A 525 -1.52 -24.05 7.17
C VAL A 525 -2.64 -23.80 8.17
N GLU A 526 -3.57 -24.74 8.26
CA GLU A 526 -4.63 -24.83 9.27
C GLU A 526 -4.15 -25.79 10.35
N ILE A 527 -4.15 -25.32 11.60
CA ILE A 527 -3.74 -26.07 12.78
C ILE A 527 -4.97 -26.17 13.68
N ASP A 528 -5.45 -27.39 13.92
CA ASP A 528 -6.62 -27.68 14.74
C ASP A 528 -6.16 -28.47 15.96
N ILE A 529 -6.10 -27.80 17.11
CA ILE A 529 -5.43 -28.30 18.32
C ILE A 529 -6.32 -28.14 19.54
N ASN A 530 -6.15 -29.03 20.53
CA ASN A 530 -6.79 -28.91 21.83
C ASN A 530 -5.75 -28.53 22.89
N GLY A 531 -6.09 -27.65 23.82
CA GLY A 531 -5.22 -27.33 24.94
C GLY A 531 -5.78 -26.22 25.83
N ASP A 532 -5.02 -25.78 26.81
CA ASP A 532 -5.35 -24.60 27.61
C ASP A 532 -4.83 -23.32 26.92
N SER A 533 -5.51 -22.20 27.19
CA SER A 533 -5.20 -20.90 26.57
C SER A 533 -3.74 -20.46 26.73
N LYS A 534 -3.12 -20.71 27.89
CA LYS A 534 -1.75 -20.29 28.16
C LYS A 534 -0.75 -21.10 27.32
N THR A 535 -0.92 -22.42 27.25
CA THR A 535 -0.11 -23.30 26.40
C THR A 535 -0.26 -22.92 24.93
N MET A 536 -1.49 -22.57 24.49
CA MET A 536 -1.72 -22.14 23.10
C MET A 536 -1.02 -20.84 22.74
N GLU A 537 -0.98 -19.85 23.64
CA GLU A 537 -0.29 -18.59 23.38
C GLU A 537 1.23 -18.82 23.18
N HIS A 538 1.86 -19.62 24.05
CA HIS A 538 3.29 -19.97 23.89
C HIS A 538 3.57 -20.80 22.64
N PHE A 539 2.66 -21.71 22.27
CA PHE A 539 2.75 -22.48 21.04
C PHE A 539 2.71 -21.57 19.81
N ILE A 540 1.77 -20.61 19.77
CA ILE A 540 1.64 -19.64 18.68
C ILE A 540 2.91 -18.79 18.54
N GLU A 541 3.48 -18.31 19.65
CA GLU A 541 4.76 -17.59 19.62
C GLU A 541 5.90 -18.44 19.06
N SER A 542 5.91 -19.73 19.37
CA SER A 542 6.97 -20.65 18.95
C SER A 542 6.90 -20.97 17.46
N ILE A 543 5.71 -21.16 16.89
CA ILE A 543 5.56 -21.39 15.43
C ILE A 543 5.84 -20.13 14.60
N LYS A 544 5.79 -18.93 15.22
CA LYS A 544 6.25 -17.68 14.61
C LYS A 544 7.78 -17.59 14.55
N ARG A 545 8.47 -17.95 15.64
CA ARG A 545 9.93 -17.80 15.79
C ARG A 545 10.69 -18.98 15.15
N GLY A 546 10.93 -18.93 13.84
CA GLY A 546 11.73 -19.91 13.10
C GLY A 546 12.75 -19.27 12.13
N LYS A 547 13.99 -19.78 12.10
CA LYS A 547 15.17 -19.16 11.46
C LYS A 547 15.12 -18.94 9.93
N THR A 548 14.14 -19.46 9.19
CA THR A 548 14.17 -19.49 7.71
C THR A 548 12.90 -19.01 7.00
N HIS A 549 12.10 -18.05 7.49
CA HIS A 549 10.86 -17.73 6.77
C HIS A 549 10.43 -16.27 6.84
N SER A 550 10.87 -15.48 5.86
CA SER A 550 10.66 -14.04 5.76
C SER A 550 9.24 -13.56 5.41
N ASN A 551 8.20 -14.41 5.47
CA ASN A 551 6.82 -14.04 5.10
C ASN A 551 5.76 -14.94 5.77
N LYS A 552 5.64 -14.90 7.09
CA LYS A 552 4.58 -15.62 7.84
C LYS A 552 3.69 -14.63 8.57
N ALA A 553 2.39 -14.62 8.23
CA ALA A 553 1.37 -14.04 9.10
C ALA A 553 0.62 -15.16 9.81
N VAL A 554 0.59 -15.09 11.14
CA VAL A 554 -0.38 -15.86 11.92
C VAL A 554 -1.71 -15.12 11.86
N ILE A 555 -2.71 -15.80 11.32
CA ILE A 555 -4.09 -15.35 11.17
C ILE A 555 -4.88 -16.12 12.25
N GLY A 556 -5.28 -15.39 13.29
CA GLY A 556 -6.40 -15.64 14.22
C GLY A 556 -6.62 -17.05 14.81
N LEU A 557 -6.87 -17.07 16.12
CA LEU A 557 -7.52 -18.16 16.84
C LEU A 557 -9.04 -18.09 16.60
N LYS A 558 -9.66 -19.22 16.24
CA LYS A 558 -11.10 -19.42 16.45
C LYS A 558 -11.28 -20.48 17.53
N GLN A 559 -11.72 -20.06 18.73
CA GLN A 559 -12.25 -20.98 19.74
C GLN A 559 -13.51 -21.61 19.16
N CYS A 560 -13.47 -22.91 18.96
CA CYS A 560 -14.62 -23.68 18.50
C CYS A 560 -15.35 -24.18 19.76
N LYS A 561 -16.58 -23.71 19.98
CA LYS A 561 -17.48 -24.32 20.97
C LYS A 561 -17.83 -25.75 20.59
#